data_AF-A0A378MYD6-F1
#
_entry.id   AF-A0A378MYD6-F1
#
_cell.length_a   1.000
_cell.length_b   1.000
_cell.length_c   1.000
_cell.angle_alpha   90.00
_cell.angle_beta   90.00
_cell.angle_gamma   90.00
#
_symmetry.space_group_name_H-M   'P 1'
#
loop_
_entity.id
_entity.type
_entity.pdbx_description
1 polymer ?
#
loop_
_entity_poly.entity_id
_entity_poly.type
_entity_poly.pdbx_seq_one_letter_code
_entity_poly.pdbx_strand_id
1 'polypeptide(L)'
;MDRIFVNPAIKVKLCQTAGNDRAWLRKIRPWYGTRLPFPRPFNLPADAASCENQALVPAGDGCGEELYSWFEPKEASGTPKAKVLPTAPVQCQMILSEQGLN
;
A
#
# COMPACT_ATOMS: atom_id res chain seq x y z
N MET A 1 -7.94 4.30 6.39
CA MET A 1 -8.47 4.05 5.02
C MET A 1 -8.02 2.68 4.59
N ASP A 2 -8.95 1.74 4.46
CA ASP A 2 -8.62 0.35 4.16
C ASP A 2 -8.26 0.18 2.66
N ARG A 3 -7.06 -0.32 2.39
CA ARG A 3 -6.60 -0.73 1.04
C ARG A 3 -6.62 -2.25 0.95
N ILE A 4 -6.97 -2.79 -0.21
CA ILE A 4 -6.86 -4.22 -0.51
C ILE A 4 -5.88 -4.38 -1.65
N PHE A 5 -4.78 -5.07 -1.41
CA PHE A 5 -3.77 -5.29 -2.44
C PHE A 5 -4.10 -6.54 -3.25
N VAL A 6 -4.06 -6.41 -4.57
CA VAL A 6 -4.31 -7.51 -5.52
C VAL A 6 -3.32 -7.42 -6.68
N ASN A 7 -3.19 -8.52 -7.43
CA ASN A 7 -2.48 -8.50 -8.69
C ASN A 7 -3.18 -7.53 -9.69
N PRO A 8 -2.42 -6.74 -10.48
CA PRO A 8 -3.00 -5.81 -11.47
C PRO A 8 -4.03 -6.46 -12.41
N ALA A 9 -3.79 -7.69 -12.86
CA ALA A 9 -4.72 -8.41 -13.75
C ALA A 9 -6.07 -8.71 -13.09
N ILE A 10 -6.08 -8.97 -11.77
CA ILE A 10 -7.33 -9.14 -11.00
C ILE A 10 -8.08 -7.81 -11.00
N LYS A 11 -7.39 -6.70 -10.74
CA LYS A 11 -8.03 -5.37 -10.74
C LYS A 11 -8.63 -5.04 -12.10
N VAL A 12 -7.95 -5.36 -13.21
CA VAL A 12 -8.52 -5.22 -14.58
C VAL A 12 -9.84 -5.98 -14.70
N LYS A 13 -9.88 -7.25 -14.27
CA LYS A 13 -11.11 -8.05 -14.36
C LYS A 13 -12.24 -7.47 -13.49
N LEU A 14 -11.92 -6.97 -12.30
CA LEU A 14 -12.91 -6.31 -11.43
C LEU A 14 -13.43 -5.02 -12.07
N CYS A 15 -12.55 -4.21 -12.66
CA CYS A 15 -12.94 -3.00 -13.39
C CYS A 15 -13.89 -3.32 -14.56
N GLN A 16 -13.73 -4.45 -15.24
CA GLN A 16 -14.61 -4.89 -16.33
C GLN A 16 -15.96 -5.45 -15.86
N THR A 17 -16.06 -5.92 -14.60
CA THR A 17 -17.22 -6.68 -14.11
C THR A 17 -18.03 -5.97 -13.03
N ALA A 18 -17.53 -4.89 -12.43
CA ALA A 18 -18.17 -4.20 -11.31
C ALA A 18 -19.55 -3.56 -11.61
N GLY A 19 -19.96 -3.47 -12.88
CA GLY A 19 -21.23 -2.84 -13.25
C GLY A 19 -21.29 -1.36 -12.83
N ASN A 20 -22.45 -0.92 -12.32
CA ASN A 20 -22.70 0.47 -11.93
C ASN A 20 -22.17 0.83 -10.53
N ASP A 21 -22.09 -0.14 -9.61
CA ASP A 21 -21.51 0.10 -8.27
C ASP A 21 -19.99 -0.08 -8.31
N ARG A 22 -19.29 1.05 -8.40
CA ARG A 22 -17.83 1.11 -8.57
C ARG A 22 -17.10 1.79 -7.43
N ALA A 23 -17.80 2.32 -6.42
CA ALA A 23 -17.19 3.11 -5.35
C ALA A 23 -16.17 2.29 -4.53
N TRP A 24 -16.41 0.99 -4.39
CA TRP A 24 -15.54 0.06 -3.66
C TRP A 24 -14.21 -0.23 -4.39
N LEU A 25 -14.15 -0.10 -5.73
CA LEU A 25 -12.92 -0.32 -6.51
C LEU A 25 -11.80 0.62 -6.09
N ARG A 26 -12.14 1.81 -5.56
CA ARG A 26 -11.18 2.76 -4.99
C ARG A 26 -10.30 2.12 -3.91
N LYS A 27 -10.81 1.16 -3.13
CA LYS A 27 -10.05 0.48 -2.08
C LYS A 27 -9.07 -0.55 -2.65
N ILE A 28 -9.27 -1.02 -3.89
CA ILE A 28 -8.47 -2.08 -4.50
C ILE A 28 -7.25 -1.48 -5.18
N ARG A 29 -6.07 -1.91 -4.75
CA ARG A 29 -4.79 -1.36 -5.17
C ARG A 29 -3.93 -2.43 -5.84
N PRO A 30 -3.45 -2.19 -7.06
CA PRO A 30 -2.49 -3.09 -7.70
C PRO A 30 -1.18 -3.13 -6.91
N TRP A 31 -0.57 -4.31 -6.79
CA TRP A 31 0.74 -4.50 -6.14
C TRP A 31 1.51 -5.67 -6.75
N TYR A 32 2.84 -5.68 -6.56
CA TYR A 32 3.74 -6.74 -7.04
C TYR A 32 3.86 -7.89 -6.02
N GLY A 33 3.95 -9.13 -6.52
CA GLY A 33 3.54 -10.31 -5.72
C GLY A 33 2.00 -10.30 -5.63
N THR A 34 1.24 -11.37 -5.52
CA THR A 34 1.42 -12.74 -5.08
C THR A 34 0.16 -13.48 -5.57
N ARG A 35 0.25 -14.81 -5.70
CA ARG A 35 -0.92 -15.70 -5.75
C ARG A 35 -1.53 -15.95 -4.35
N LEU A 36 -1.07 -15.21 -3.34
CA LEU A 36 -1.41 -15.36 -1.92
C LEU A 36 -2.07 -14.08 -1.40
N PRO A 37 -2.99 -14.19 -0.42
CA PRO A 37 -3.68 -13.05 0.16
C PRO A 37 -2.69 -12.11 0.87
N PHE A 38 -2.84 -10.81 0.59
CA PHE A 38 -2.09 -9.77 1.28
C PHE A 38 -2.74 -9.40 2.62
N PRO A 39 -1.94 -9.01 3.63
CA PRO A 39 -2.47 -8.39 4.83
C PRO A 39 -3.27 -7.14 4.46
N ARG A 40 -4.49 -7.02 5.00
CA ARG A 40 -5.30 -5.82 4.85
C ARG A 40 -4.83 -4.79 5.88
N PRO A 41 -4.39 -3.59 5.49
CA PRO A 41 -4.19 -2.50 6.44
C PRO A 41 -5.47 -2.25 7.25
N PHE A 42 -5.33 -2.20 8.56
CA PHE A 42 -6.39 -1.92 9.53
C PHE A 42 -6.40 -0.44 9.89
N ASN A 43 -7.56 0.11 10.23
CA ASN A 43 -7.65 1.49 10.71
C ASN A 43 -7.04 1.63 12.09
N LEU A 44 -6.53 2.84 12.39
CA LEU A 44 -5.97 3.12 13.70
C LEU A 44 -7.03 3.00 14.80
N PRO A 45 -6.71 2.34 15.93
CA PRO A 45 -7.45 2.52 17.17
C PRO A 45 -7.49 4.00 17.55
N ALA A 46 -8.62 4.50 18.04
CA ALA A 46 -8.81 5.92 18.36
C ALA A 46 -7.86 6.42 19.48
N ASP A 47 -7.35 5.51 20.29
CA ASP A 47 -6.46 5.73 21.42
C ASP A 47 -4.96 5.66 21.06
N ALA A 48 -4.61 5.30 19.82
CA ALA A 48 -3.22 5.16 19.38
C ALA A 48 -2.62 6.49 18.88
N ALA A 49 -2.27 7.39 19.81
CA ALA A 49 -1.81 8.76 19.52
C ALA A 49 -0.50 8.86 18.69
N SER A 50 0.34 7.83 18.72
CA SER A 50 1.63 7.80 17.99
C SER A 50 1.58 6.99 16.69
N CYS A 51 0.39 6.57 16.26
CA CYS A 51 0.23 5.79 15.04
C CYS A 51 -0.17 6.70 13.88
N GLU A 52 0.53 6.59 12.75
CA GLU A 52 0.32 7.44 11.59
C GLU A 52 -0.52 6.74 10.52
N ASN A 53 -1.57 7.43 10.05
CA ASN A 53 -2.38 6.93 8.95
C ASN A 53 -1.65 7.08 7.62
N GLN A 54 -1.83 6.09 6.75
CA GLN A 54 -1.43 6.23 5.36
C GLN A 54 -2.22 7.36 4.67
N ALA A 55 -1.58 8.02 3.70
CA ALA A 55 -2.22 9.01 2.86
C ALA A 55 -3.51 8.49 2.21
N LEU A 56 -4.46 9.40 1.96
CA LEU A 56 -5.72 9.05 1.30
C LEU A 56 -5.45 8.46 -0.08
N VAL A 57 -6.28 7.48 -0.45
CA VAL A 57 -6.24 6.94 -1.81
C VAL A 57 -6.74 8.02 -2.78
N PRO A 58 -6.11 8.18 -3.96
CA PRO A 58 -6.61 9.08 -5.00
C PRO A 58 -8.11 8.91 -5.29
N ALA A 59 -8.73 9.97 -5.79
CA ALA A 59 -10.14 9.94 -6.19
C ALA A 59 -10.33 9.04 -7.43
N GLY A 60 -11.54 8.50 -7.58
CA GLY A 60 -11.90 7.60 -8.69
C GLY A 60 -11.82 6.11 -8.33
N ASP A 61 -12.06 5.25 -9.32
CA ASP A 61 -12.02 3.78 -9.19
C ASP A 61 -10.62 3.19 -9.44
N GLY A 62 -9.70 4.00 -9.97
CA GLY A 62 -8.33 3.62 -10.29
C GLY A 62 -8.26 2.54 -11.39
N CYS A 63 -9.19 2.58 -12.35
CA CYS A 63 -9.24 1.69 -13.52
C CYS A 63 -8.63 2.32 -14.79
N GLY A 64 -8.13 3.56 -14.72
CA GLY A 64 -7.54 4.29 -15.84
C GLY A 64 -6.03 4.09 -15.98
N GLU A 65 -5.34 5.14 -16.41
CA GLU A 65 -3.90 5.17 -16.68
C GLU A 65 -3.05 4.59 -15.52
N GLU A 66 -3.44 4.90 -14.28
CA GLU A 66 -2.79 4.34 -13.08
C GLU A 66 -2.73 2.81 -13.10
N LEU A 67 -3.78 2.12 -13.55
CA LEU A 67 -3.81 0.65 -13.60
C LEU A 67 -2.96 0.12 -14.74
N TYR A 68 -3.00 0.77 -15.90
CA TYR A 68 -2.31 0.32 -17.10
C TYR A 68 -0.79 0.50 -17.00
N SER A 69 -0.31 1.50 -16.27
CA SER A 69 1.13 1.69 -15.99
C SER A 69 1.77 0.52 -15.23
N TRP A 70 1.00 -0.35 -14.55
CA TRP A 70 1.53 -1.55 -13.90
C TRP A 70 1.94 -2.65 -14.87
N PHE A 71 1.51 -2.57 -16.13
CA PHE A 71 1.85 -3.53 -17.18
C PHE A 71 2.98 -3.03 -18.07
N GLU A 72 3.38 -1.77 -17.94
CA GLU A 72 4.51 -1.22 -18.68
C GLU A 72 5.83 -1.80 -18.13
N PRO A 73 6.82 -2.04 -19.01
CA PRO A 73 8.14 -2.44 -18.55
C PRO A 73 8.68 -1.33 -17.64
N LYS A 74 9.18 -1.71 -16.46
CA LYS A 74 9.92 -0.75 -15.63
C LYS A 74 11.10 -0.25 -16.45
N GLU A 75 11.13 1.05 -16.69
CA GLU A 75 12.36 1.69 -17.16
C GLU A 75 13.49 1.28 -16.22
N ALA A 76 14.66 1.01 -16.80
CA ALA A 76 15.85 0.70 -16.02
C ALA A 76 16.18 1.93 -15.15
N SER A 77 15.68 1.91 -13.91
CA SER A 77 15.98 2.93 -12.92
C SER A 77 17.50 2.99 -12.81
N GLY A 78 18.05 4.18 -12.99
CA GLY A 78 19.47 4.47 -12.79
C GLY A 78 19.97 4.02 -11.41
N THR A 79 21.29 4.10 -11.26
CA THR A 79 22.11 3.64 -10.12
C THR A 79 21.32 3.45 -8.81
N PRO A 80 21.38 2.25 -8.19
CA PRO A 80 20.63 1.96 -6.98
C PRO A 80 20.89 3.03 -5.91
N LYS A 81 19.87 3.78 -5.54
CA LYS A 81 19.97 4.64 -4.36
C LYS A 81 20.25 3.76 -3.16
N ALA A 82 21.26 4.12 -2.37
CA ALA A 82 21.53 3.44 -1.11
C ALA A 82 20.26 3.47 -0.25
N LYS A 83 19.83 2.30 0.22
CA LYS A 83 18.67 2.18 1.11
C LYS A 83 19.09 2.72 2.47
N VAL A 84 18.74 3.97 2.75
CA VAL A 84 18.86 4.52 4.11
C VAL A 84 17.73 3.94 4.94
N LEU A 85 18.07 3.31 6.07
CA LEU A 85 17.07 2.85 7.02
C LEU A 85 16.47 4.07 7.73
N PRO A 86 15.13 4.18 7.82
CA PRO A 86 14.50 5.26 8.56
C PRO A 86 14.81 5.11 10.05
N THR A 87 15.00 6.24 10.73
CA THR A 87 15.15 6.28 12.18
C THR A 87 13.86 5.78 12.84
N ALA A 88 13.99 4.84 13.78
CA ALA A 88 12.83 4.31 14.49
C ALA A 88 12.14 5.40 15.34
N PRO A 89 10.81 5.33 15.55
CA PRO A 89 10.11 6.22 16.45
C PRO A 89 10.67 6.20 17.88
N VAL A 90 10.56 7.30 18.62
CA VAL A 90 11.11 7.47 19.98
C VAL A 90 10.66 6.35 20.93
N GLN A 91 9.39 5.97 20.83
CA GLN A 91 8.80 4.90 21.64
C GLN A 91 9.48 3.55 21.38
N CYS A 92 9.87 3.28 20.14
CA CYS A 92 10.62 2.07 19.79
C CYS A 92 12.06 2.13 20.31
N GLN A 93 12.70 3.31 20.26
CA GLN A 93 14.07 3.50 20.76
C GLN A 93 14.16 3.25 22.28
N MET A 94 13.13 3.64 23.04
CA MET A 94 13.03 3.38 24.48
C MET A 94 12.97 1.87 24.79
N ILE A 95 12.20 1.10 24.01
CA ILE A 95 12.12 -0.35 24.20
C ILE A 95 13.46 -1.01 23.85
N LEU A 96 14.12 -0.54 22.79
CA LEU A 96 15.44 -1.07 22.39
C LEU A 96 16.52 -0.77 23.44
N SER A 97 16.47 0.39 24.12
CA SER A 97 17.43 0.72 25.18
C SER A 97 17.21 -0.12 26.43
N GLU A 98 15.96 -0.35 26.81
CA GLU A 98 15.62 -1.24 27.92
C GLU A 98 16.10 -2.68 27.69
N GLN A 99 16.10 -3.15 26.43
CA GLN A 99 16.57 -4.49 26.06
C GLN A 99 18.08 -4.58 25.83
N GLY A 100 18.82 -3.48 25.96
CA GLY A 100 20.27 -3.44 25.71
C GLY A 100 20.66 -3.69 24.24
N LEU A 101 19.75 -3.40 23.30
CA LEU A 101 19.91 -3.65 21.86
C LEU A 101 20.28 -2.39 21.05
N ASN A 102 20.72 -1.32 21.72
CA ASN A 102 21.22 -0.11 21.07
C ASN A 102 22.71 -0.18 20.75
#